data_AF-A0A7L1XE78-F1
#
_entry.id   AF-A0A7L1XE78-F1
#
_cell.length_a   1.000
_cell.length_b   1.000
_cell.length_c   1.000
_cell.angle_alpha   90.00
_cell.angle_beta   90.00
_cell.angle_gamma   90.00
#
_symmetry.space_group_name_H-M   'P 1'
#
loop_
_entity.id
_entity.type
_entity.pdbx_description
1 polymer ?
#
loop_
_entity_poly.entity_id
_entity_poly.type
_entity_poly.pdbx_seq_one_letter_code
_entity_poly.pdbx_strand_id
1 'polypeptide(L)'
;RFLLGGCVRGEEGNLLSSCSVCVSPTPFPLPTVCTGTDMKLLRPSSPESHYETLRHLYQGCQVVQGNLELTYLPPDADTTFLKDIKEVQGYVLIAENQVKQLE
;
A
#
# COMPACT_ATOMS: atom_id res chain seq x y z
N ARG A 1 7.96 11.06 -2.55
CA ARG A 1 9.22 11.83 -2.74
C ARG A 1 10.37 10.89 -2.38
N PHE A 2 10.80 10.06 -3.33
CA PHE A 2 11.87 9.09 -3.13
C PHE A 2 13.21 9.81 -3.06
N LEU A 3 13.90 9.73 -1.91
CA LEU A 3 15.31 10.10 -1.85
C LEU A 3 16.14 8.86 -2.16
N LEU A 4 16.54 8.71 -3.42
CA LEU A 4 17.69 7.91 -3.79
C LEU A 4 18.94 8.60 -3.19
N GLY A 5 19.23 8.29 -1.93
CA GLY A 5 20.46 8.71 -1.26
C GLY A 5 21.61 7.81 -1.69
N GLY A 6 22.53 8.35 -2.49
CA GLY A 6 23.70 7.64 -3.01
C GLY A 6 24.70 7.21 -1.94
N CYS A 7 25.49 6.19 -2.26
CA CYS A 7 26.63 5.73 -1.47
C CYS A 7 27.92 6.24 -2.14
N VAL A 8 28.86 6.80 -1.37
CA VAL A 8 30.20 7.16 -1.85
C VAL A 8 31.23 6.45 -0.97
N ARG A 9 32.17 5.68 -1.55
CA ARG A 9 33.52 5.49 -0.98
C ARG A 9 34.55 4.91 -1.97
N GLY A 10 35.68 5.62 -2.09
CA GLY A 10 37.06 5.11 -1.91
C GLY A 10 37.72 4.27 -3.01
N GLU A 11 38.89 4.71 -3.47
CA GLU A 11 39.79 4.07 -4.44
C GLU A 11 40.40 2.72 -4.00
N GLU A 12 40.61 1.88 -5.03
CA GLU A 12 41.45 0.69 -5.23
C GLU A 12 41.23 -0.61 -4.42
N GLY A 13 40.82 -1.66 -5.15
CA GLY A 13 41.40 -3.00 -4.98
C GLY A 13 40.67 -4.04 -4.11
N ASN A 14 39.43 -4.41 -4.44
CA ASN A 14 38.95 -5.82 -4.54
C ASN A 14 37.42 -5.88 -4.57
N LEU A 15 36.91 -6.63 -5.55
CA LEU A 15 35.49 -6.85 -5.79
C LEU A 15 34.91 -7.83 -4.76
N LEU A 16 34.60 -7.36 -3.55
CA LEU A 16 33.76 -8.08 -2.60
C LEU A 16 32.39 -7.41 -2.57
N SER A 17 31.42 -8.04 -3.24
CA SER A 17 30.00 -7.71 -3.25
C SER A 17 29.40 -7.84 -1.84
N SER A 18 29.59 -6.83 -1.00
CA SER A 18 28.92 -6.71 0.30
C SER A 18 28.00 -5.50 0.29
N CYS A 19 26.71 -5.75 0.07
CA CYS A 19 25.67 -4.76 0.36
C CYS A 19 25.55 -4.61 1.88
N SER A 20 26.21 -3.63 2.47
CA SER A 20 25.98 -3.26 3.87
C SER A 20 24.66 -2.51 3.99
N VAL A 21 23.73 -3.04 4.78
CA VAL A 21 22.48 -2.37 5.14
C VAL A 21 22.82 -1.12 5.95
N CYS A 22 22.39 0.05 5.49
CA CYS A 22 22.47 1.30 6.23
C CYS A 22 21.49 1.26 7.41
N VAL A 23 21.95 0.90 8.61
CA VAL A 23 21.15 1.04 9.82
C VAL A 23 21.30 2.46 10.34
N SER A 24 20.35 3.34 10.01
CA SER A 24 20.26 4.68 10.61
C SER A 24 19.80 4.57 12.08
N PRO A 25 20.41 5.30 13.04
CA PRO A 25 20.12 5.19 14.48
C PRO A 25 18.84 5.91 14.94
N THR A 26 18.01 6.40 14.03
CA THR A 26 16.73 7.01 14.34
C THR A 26 15.62 5.95 14.24
N PRO A 27 14.79 5.72 15.28
CA PRO A 27 13.58 4.94 15.15
C PRO A 27 12.56 5.76 14.36
N PHE A 28 12.76 5.88 13.05
CA PHE A 28 11.66 6.22 12.17
C PHE A 28 10.76 4.99 12.14
N PRO A 29 9.47 5.11 12.53
CA PRO A 29 8.54 4.02 12.32
C PRO A 29 8.55 3.71 10.82
N LEU A 30 8.95 2.48 10.48
CA LEU A 30 8.89 2.01 9.11
C LEU A 30 7.42 2.05 8.67
N PRO A 31 7.13 2.51 7.44
CA PRO A 31 5.75 2.57 6.99
C PRO A 31 5.15 1.18 6.94
N THR A 32 3.91 1.03 7.41
CA THR A 32 3.17 -0.24 7.30
C THR A 32 2.86 -0.51 5.84
N VAL A 33 3.31 -1.66 5.34
CA VAL A 33 3.15 -2.06 3.94
C VAL A 33 2.15 -3.20 3.84
N CYS A 34 1.25 -3.14 2.84
CA CYS A 34 0.25 -4.17 2.59
C CYS A 34 0.18 -4.51 1.11
N THR A 35 -0.24 -5.73 0.81
CA THR A 35 -0.41 -6.21 -0.57
C THR A 35 -1.73 -5.69 -1.14
N GLY A 36 -1.69 -5.20 -2.38
CA GLY A 36 -2.87 -4.78 -3.12
C GLY A 36 -3.68 -5.94 -3.72
N THR A 37 -4.72 -5.60 -4.48
CA THR A 37 -5.59 -6.57 -5.18
C THR A 37 -5.40 -6.52 -6.70
N ASP A 38 -5.85 -7.56 -7.41
CA ASP A 38 -5.91 -7.62 -8.88
C ASP A 38 -7.24 -8.25 -9.34
N MET A 39 -8.34 -7.80 -8.71
CA MET A 39 -9.71 -8.23 -8.99
C MET A 39 -10.37 -7.38 -10.07
N LYS A 40 -9.90 -6.15 -10.31
CA LYS A 40 -10.43 -5.22 -11.32
C LYS A 40 -11.94 -4.99 -11.14
N LEU A 41 -12.77 -5.51 -12.03
CA LEU A 41 -14.24 -5.43 -11.98
C LEU A 41 -14.89 -6.82 -11.79
N LEU A 42 -14.14 -7.80 -11.28
CA LEU A 42 -14.69 -9.09 -10.92
C LEU A 42 -15.69 -8.89 -9.77
N ARG A 43 -16.97 -9.13 -10.08
CA ARG A 43 -18.05 -8.96 -9.11
C ARG A 43 -17.92 -10.00 -7.97
N PRO A 44 -17.82 -9.56 -6.71
CA PRO A 44 -17.78 -10.47 -5.58
C PRO A 44 -19.12 -11.19 -5.39
N SER A 45 -19.09 -12.39 -4.83
CA SER A 45 -20.29 -13.17 -4.51
C SER A 45 -21.11 -12.57 -3.37
N SER A 46 -20.45 -11.91 -2.41
CA SER A 46 -21.06 -11.14 -1.33
C SER A 46 -20.34 -9.81 -1.17
N PRO A 47 -21.04 -8.67 -1.34
CA PRO A 47 -20.49 -7.33 -1.09
C PRO A 47 -19.96 -7.14 0.34
N GLU A 48 -20.63 -7.75 1.33
CA GLU A 48 -20.27 -7.66 2.74
C GLU A 48 -18.94 -8.36 3.01
N SER A 49 -18.78 -9.59 2.50
CA SER A 49 -17.53 -10.33 2.62
C SER A 49 -16.39 -9.65 1.86
N HIS A 50 -16.68 -9.02 0.72
CA HIS A 50 -15.69 -8.25 -0.04
C HIS A 50 -15.20 -7.04 0.74
N TYR A 51 -16.13 -6.27 1.33
CA TYR A 51 -15.81 -5.13 2.17
C TYR A 51 -14.94 -5.53 3.38
N GLU A 52 -15.29 -6.58 4.13
CA GLU A 52 -14.48 -7.02 5.28
C GLU A 52 -13.08 -7.46 4.84
N THR A 53 -12.95 -8.06 3.65
CA THR A 53 -11.63 -8.41 3.09
C THR A 53 -10.80 -7.16 2.81
N LEU A 54 -11.38 -6.14 2.16
CA LEU A 54 -10.69 -4.88 1.88
C LEU A 54 -10.28 -4.16 3.17
N ARG A 55 -11.18 -4.13 4.16
CA ARG A 55 -10.91 -3.55 5.48
C ARG A 55 -9.75 -4.27 6.16
N HIS A 56 -9.75 -5.59 6.21
CA HIS A 56 -8.66 -6.35 6.82
C HIS A 56 -7.32 -6.18 6.10
N LEU A 57 -7.32 -6.02 4.78
CA LEU A 57 -6.09 -5.83 3.99
C LEU A 57 -5.46 -4.45 4.19
N TYR A 58 -6.30 -3.42 4.30
CA TYR A 58 -5.84 -2.02 4.26
C TYR A 58 -5.89 -1.30 5.60
N GLN A 59 -6.46 -1.91 6.66
CA GLN A 59 -6.49 -1.31 7.99
C GLN A 59 -5.10 -1.06 8.55
N GLY A 60 -4.79 0.21 8.86
CA GLY A 60 -3.48 0.64 9.36
C GLY A 60 -2.37 0.61 8.30
N CYS A 61 -2.75 0.46 7.03
CA CYS A 61 -1.81 0.43 5.92
C CYS A 61 -1.36 1.82 5.51
N GLN A 62 -0.06 2.01 5.27
CA GLN A 62 0.49 3.28 4.77
C GLN A 62 0.94 3.19 3.32
N VAL A 63 1.44 2.03 2.89
CA VAL A 63 1.94 1.82 1.53
C VAL A 63 1.32 0.55 0.94
N VAL A 64 0.58 0.69 -0.15
CA VAL A 64 0.03 -0.45 -0.89
C VAL A 64 1.02 -0.91 -1.96
N GLN A 65 1.55 -2.12 -1.80
CA GLN A 65 2.32 -2.83 -2.81
C GLN A 65 1.37 -3.51 -3.80
N GLY A 66 1.10 -2.81 -4.91
CA GLY A 66 0.17 -3.24 -5.95
C GLY A 66 -0.94 -2.23 -6.13
N ASN A 67 -2.13 -2.71 -6.47
CA ASN A 67 -3.27 -1.86 -6.79
C ASN A 67 -4.17 -1.69 -5.56
N LEU A 68 -4.77 -0.50 -5.44
CA LEU A 68 -5.86 -0.24 -4.50
C LEU A 68 -7.16 -0.28 -5.28
N GLU A 69 -7.95 -1.32 -5.11
CA GLU A 69 -9.21 -1.49 -5.85
C GLU A 69 -10.39 -1.42 -4.87
N LEU A 70 -11.15 -0.34 -4.98
CA LEU A 70 -12.36 -0.08 -4.19
C LEU A 70 -13.55 -0.26 -5.13
N THR A 71 -14.11 -1.46 -5.15
CA THR A 71 -15.25 -1.81 -6.01
C THR A 71 -16.37 -2.45 -5.23
N TYR A 72 -17.61 -2.26 -5.69
CA TYR A 72 -18.79 -2.91 -5.10
C TYR A 72 -18.97 -2.66 -3.59
N LEU A 73 -18.50 -1.52 -3.09
CA LEU A 73 -18.69 -1.14 -1.68
C LEU A 73 -20.17 -0.87 -1.37
N PRO A 74 -20.73 -1.44 -0.28
CA PRO A 74 -22.09 -1.18 0.14
C PRO A 74 -22.27 0.27 0.61
N PRO A 75 -23.50 0.82 0.62
CA PRO A 75 -23.74 2.24 0.90
C PRO A 75 -23.36 2.68 2.33
N ASP A 76 -23.29 1.73 3.26
CA ASP A 76 -22.95 1.88 4.67
C ASP A 76 -21.51 1.43 5.00
N ALA A 77 -20.67 1.17 3.99
CA ALA A 77 -19.27 0.84 4.21
C ALA A 77 -18.51 2.00 4.88
N ASP A 78 -17.82 1.69 5.97
CA ASP A 78 -16.89 2.61 6.63
C ASP A 78 -15.56 2.60 5.88
N THR A 79 -15.20 3.73 5.27
CA THR A 79 -13.98 3.86 4.45
C THR A 79 -12.86 4.58 5.19
N THR A 80 -13.02 4.88 6.49
CA THR A 80 -12.04 5.61 7.29
C THR A 80 -10.67 4.93 7.36
N PHE A 81 -10.62 3.60 7.20
CA PHE A 81 -9.37 2.84 7.16
C PHE A 81 -8.45 3.22 5.99
N LEU A 82 -8.99 3.85 4.93
CA LEU A 82 -8.22 4.31 3.78
C LEU A 82 -7.40 5.57 4.08
N LYS A 83 -7.76 6.35 5.12
CA LYS A 83 -7.07 7.60 5.50
C LYS A 83 -5.59 7.40 5.84
N ASP A 84 -5.25 6.19 6.29
CA ASP A 84 -3.89 5.84 6.67
C ASP A 84 -2.98 5.62 5.45
N ILE A 85 -3.56 5.27 4.31
CA ILE A 85 -2.83 5.01 3.06
C ILE A 85 -2.24 6.34 2.55
N LYS A 86 -0.92 6.37 2.40
CA LYS A 86 -0.15 7.52 1.90
C LYS A 86 0.38 7.30 0.49
N GLU A 87 0.60 6.04 0.11
CA GLU A 87 1.18 5.71 -1.18
C GLU A 87 0.61 4.40 -1.73
N VAL A 88 0.37 4.37 -3.04
CA VAL A 88 -0.03 3.19 -3.80
C VAL A 88 0.98 3.04 -4.94
N GLN A 89 1.62 1.87 -5.04
CA GLN A 89 2.68 1.64 -6.03
C GLN A 89 2.14 1.26 -7.42
N GLY A 90 0.91 0.73 -7.48
CA GLY A 90 0.20 0.40 -8.72
C GLY A 90 -0.81 1.48 -9.10
N TYR A 91 -2.01 1.05 -9.49
CA TYR A 91 -3.12 1.96 -9.78
C TYR A 91 -4.17 1.97 -8.67
N VAL A 92 -5.01 3.02 -8.68
CA VAL A 92 -6.19 3.12 -7.85
C VAL A 92 -7.43 2.97 -8.74
N LEU A 93 -8.28 1.99 -8.46
CA LEU A 93 -9.54 1.76 -9.16
C LEU A 93 -10.71 2.01 -8.22
N ILE A 94 -11.62 2.91 -8.61
CA ILE A 94 -12.83 3.23 -7.86
C ILE A 94 -14.01 3.11 -8.84
N ALA A 95 -14.84 2.08 -8.68
CA ALA A 95 -15.94 1.80 -9.61
C ALA A 95 -17.07 1.03 -8.92
N GLU A 96 -18.31 1.15 -9.44
CA GLU A 96 -19.48 0.36 -8.98
C GLU A 96 -19.76 0.43 -7.47
N ASN A 97 -19.34 1.50 -6.80
CA ASN A 97 -19.54 1.69 -5.37
C ASN A 97 -20.86 2.41 -5.07
N GLN A 98 -21.51 2.05 -3.96
CA GLN A 98 -22.73 2.70 -3.49
C GLN A 98 -22.48 3.69 -2.33
N VAL A 99 -21.23 3.82 -1.88
CA VAL A 99 -20.85 4.82 -0.86
C VAL A 99 -21.01 6.24 -1.39
N LYS A 100 -21.45 7.15 -0.52
CA LYS A 100 -21.66 8.56 -0.87
C LYS A 100 -20.35 9.36 -0.93
N GLN A 101 -19.37 8.99 -0.10
CA GLN A 101 -18.09 9.67 0.00
C GLN A 101 -17.03 8.68 0.48
N LEU A 102 -15.84 8.76 -0.12
CA LEU A 102 -14.62 8.13 0.39
C LEU A 102 -13.91 9.15 1.27
N GLU A 103 -13.51 8.76 2.47
CA GLU A 103 -12.84 9.65 3.43
C GLU A 103 -11.32 9.52 3.48
#